data_AF-A0A6F8UQ00-F1
#
_entry.id   AF-A0A6F8UQ00-F1
#
_cell.length_a   1.000
_cell.length_b   1.000
_cell.length_c   1.000
_cell.angle_alpha   90.00
_cell.angle_beta   90.00
_cell.angle_gamma   90.00
#
_symmetry.space_group_name_H-M   'P 1'
#
loop_
_entity.id
_entity.type
_entity.pdbx_description
1 polymer ?
#
loop_
_entity_poly.entity_id
_entity_poly.type
_entity_poly.pdbx_seq_one_letter_code
_entity_poly.pdbx_strand_id
1 'polypeptide(L)'
;MERRSLLKSALASAALSAPAMLPGCMLSPAAAAIRKAAPYIPGDDAELVTLGRQFDEAHAAWIPRWQEWQRIETEWRVTLDKKGMSFAEHGVDAVCSIFTEMGGDAASDANDTALAAVEAIADQIRTMPATTLAGFAAKAKVVSFDAVPMSQFIRPDDRRDYGYRGILALADALDAAARARS
;
A
#
# COMPACT_ATOMS: atom_id res chain seq x y z
N MET A 1 15.74 -1.43 -19.79
CA MET A 1 16.13 -0.02 -19.55
C MET A 1 16.42 0.10 -18.06
N GLU A 2 17.64 0.50 -17.71
CA GLU A 2 18.32 0.23 -16.43
C GLU A 2 17.69 0.86 -15.18
N ARG A 3 17.34 0.03 -14.19
CA ARG A 3 16.90 0.44 -12.83
C ARG A 3 18.05 0.96 -11.94
N ARG A 4 19.30 0.93 -12.41
CA ARG A 4 20.46 1.54 -11.71
C ARG A 4 20.32 3.08 -11.53
N SER A 5 19.38 3.71 -12.23
CA SER A 5 19.16 5.17 -12.19
C SER A 5 18.33 5.69 -11.00
N LEU A 6 17.64 4.84 -10.23
CA LEU A 6 16.64 5.33 -9.25
C LEU A 6 17.15 5.52 -7.82
N LEU A 7 18.40 5.16 -7.50
CA LEU A 7 19.01 5.39 -6.19
C LEU A 7 19.39 6.86 -5.90
N LYS A 8 18.86 7.82 -6.67
CA LYS A 8 19.18 9.26 -6.55
C LYS A 8 18.22 10.07 -5.67
N SER A 9 17.21 9.48 -5.03
CA SER A 9 16.31 10.26 -4.16
C SER A 9 15.79 9.46 -2.97
N ALA A 10 16.58 9.38 -1.90
CA ALA A 10 16.09 8.88 -0.61
C ALA A 10 16.74 9.63 0.57
N LEU A 11 16.47 10.93 0.66
CA LEU A 11 16.71 11.72 1.86
C LEU A 11 15.40 11.81 2.67
N ALA A 12 15.52 11.54 3.97
CA ALA A 12 14.54 11.63 5.06
C ALA A 12 13.51 10.48 5.17
N SER A 13 13.91 9.42 5.88
CA SER A 13 12.98 8.48 6.54
C SER A 13 12.21 9.22 7.64
N ALA A 14 10.92 9.41 7.42
CA ALA A 14 9.98 9.64 8.52
C ALA A 14 9.61 8.28 9.10
N ALA A 15 9.81 8.11 10.41
CA ALA A 15 9.33 6.95 11.15
C ALA A 15 7.80 6.88 11.03
N LEU A 16 7.31 5.96 10.19
CA LEU A 16 5.89 5.63 10.14
C LEU A 16 5.58 4.71 11.32
N SER A 17 5.07 5.31 12.39
CA SER A 17 4.43 4.62 13.51
C SER A 17 3.38 3.64 12.98
N ALA A 18 3.48 2.39 13.45
CA ALA A 18 2.56 1.30 13.18
C ALA A 18 1.08 1.74 13.31
N PRO A 19 0.15 1.18 12.51
CA PRO A 19 -1.26 1.43 12.71
C PRO A 19 -1.63 0.97 14.12
N ALA A 20 -1.99 1.93 14.97
CA ALA A 20 -2.59 1.65 16.26
C ALA A 20 -3.82 0.76 16.01
N MET A 21 -3.75 -0.50 16.45
CA MET A 21 -4.94 -1.33 16.58
C MET A 21 -5.88 -0.59 17.53
N LEU A 22 -6.96 0.01 17.01
CA LEU A 22 -8.02 0.57 17.83
C LEU A 22 -8.78 -0.59 18.48
N PRO A 23 -8.63 -0.83 19.80
CA PRO A 23 -9.42 -1.81 20.50
C PRO A 23 -10.78 -1.17 20.78
N GLY A 24 -11.85 -1.72 20.21
CA GLY A 24 -13.21 -1.38 20.63
C GLY A 24 -14.04 -0.50 19.70
N CYS A 25 -14.02 -0.75 18.39
CA CYS A 25 -15.16 -0.37 17.56
C CYS A 25 -16.35 -1.29 17.87
N MET A 26 -17.06 -1.02 18.98
CA MET A 26 -18.43 -1.50 19.10
C MET A 26 -19.20 -0.92 17.91
N LEU A 27 -19.71 -1.79 17.04
CA LEU A 27 -20.64 -1.40 15.98
C LEU A 27 -21.74 -0.56 16.63
N SER A 28 -21.84 0.71 16.25
CA SER A 28 -22.86 1.57 16.83
C SER A 28 -24.24 0.95 16.55
N PRO A 29 -25.24 1.14 17.43
CA PRO A 29 -26.60 0.70 17.17
C PRO A 29 -27.14 1.21 15.82
N ALA A 30 -26.67 2.37 15.35
CA ALA A 30 -26.96 2.89 14.02
C ALA A 30 -26.33 2.04 12.90
N ALA A 31 -25.08 1.58 13.03
CA ALA A 31 -24.46 0.65 12.09
C ALA A 31 -25.19 -0.71 12.06
N ALA A 32 -25.66 -1.19 13.20
CA ALA A 32 -26.48 -2.40 13.29
C ALA A 32 -27.88 -2.22 12.66
N ALA A 33 -28.49 -1.03 12.82
CA ALA A 33 -29.78 -0.68 12.21
C ALA A 33 -29.67 -0.54 10.68
N ILE A 34 -28.60 0.07 10.17
CA ILE A 34 -28.31 0.14 8.71
C ILE A 34 -28.19 -1.28 8.13
N ARG A 35 -27.55 -2.20 8.84
CA ARG A 35 -27.44 -3.61 8.44
C ARG A 35 -28.78 -4.34 8.38
N LYS A 36 -29.77 -3.90 9.16
CA LYS A 36 -31.13 -4.48 9.22
C LYS A 36 -32.11 -3.82 8.25
N ALA A 37 -31.88 -2.55 7.90
CA ALA A 37 -32.77 -1.75 7.06
C ALA A 37 -32.35 -1.70 5.59
N ALA A 38 -31.09 -1.99 5.25
CA ALA A 38 -30.65 -2.05 3.86
C ALA A 38 -31.13 -3.37 3.24
N PRO A 39 -32.07 -3.36 2.28
CA PRO A 39 -32.40 -4.56 1.52
C PRO A 39 -31.12 -5.08 0.88
N TYR A 40 -30.81 -6.36 1.12
CA TYR A 40 -29.80 -7.09 0.39
C TYR A 40 -30.16 -7.02 -1.09
N ILE A 41 -29.41 -6.24 -1.86
CA ILE A 41 -29.46 -6.26 -3.32
C ILE A 41 -28.44 -7.33 -3.72
N PRO A 42 -28.86 -8.44 -4.34
CA PRO A 42 -27.94 -9.28 -5.07
C PRO A 42 -27.32 -8.41 -6.18
N GLY A 43 -26.08 -7.99 -5.95
CA GLY A 43 -25.18 -7.46 -6.97
C GLY A 43 -23.99 -8.39 -7.03
N ASP A 44 -23.48 -8.66 -8.23
CA ASP A 44 -22.40 -9.61 -8.51
C ASP A 44 -21.01 -9.13 -8.02
N ASP A 45 -20.94 -8.41 -6.89
CA ASP A 45 -19.69 -8.01 -6.23
C ASP A 45 -18.92 -9.24 -5.65
N ALA A 46 -19.36 -10.48 -5.91
CA ALA A 46 -18.72 -11.70 -5.45
C ALA A 46 -17.24 -11.79 -5.88
N GLU A 47 -16.94 -11.32 -7.10
CA GLU A 47 -15.56 -11.21 -7.59
C GLU A 47 -14.79 -10.12 -6.84
N LEU A 48 -15.38 -8.94 -6.60
CA LEU A 48 -14.79 -7.88 -5.77
C LEU A 48 -14.48 -8.36 -4.35
N VAL A 49 -15.37 -9.15 -3.74
CA VAL A 49 -15.16 -9.74 -2.41
C VAL A 49 -14.02 -10.76 -2.45
N THR A 50 -13.95 -11.56 -3.51
CA THR A 50 -12.87 -12.55 -3.72
C THR A 50 -11.52 -11.86 -3.86
N LEU A 51 -11.44 -10.84 -4.72
CA LEU A 51 -10.25 -10.01 -4.89
C LEU A 51 -9.88 -9.31 -3.57
N GLY A 52 -10.87 -8.82 -2.82
CA GLY A 52 -10.66 -8.19 -1.52
C GLY A 52 -10.05 -9.13 -0.47
N ARG A 53 -10.29 -10.44 -0.56
CA ARG A 53 -9.60 -11.46 0.27
C ARG A 53 -8.19 -11.73 -0.26
N GLN A 54 -8.04 -11.91 -1.56
CA GLN A 54 -6.73 -12.12 -2.19
C GLN A 54 -5.78 -10.95 -1.95
N PHE A 55 -6.32 -9.72 -1.93
CA PHE A 55 -5.58 -8.52 -1.58
C PHE A 55 -5.03 -8.59 -0.16
N ASP A 56 -5.84 -8.97 0.83
CA ASP A 56 -5.37 -9.14 2.22
C ASP A 56 -4.27 -10.19 2.32
N GLU A 57 -4.42 -11.32 1.61
CA GLU A 57 -3.45 -12.41 1.59
C GLU A 57 -2.11 -11.96 0.98
N ALA A 58 -2.16 -11.28 -0.17
CA ALA A 58 -0.98 -10.72 -0.82
C ALA A 58 -0.31 -9.64 0.05
N HIS A 59 -1.11 -8.75 0.64
CA HIS A 59 -0.64 -7.68 1.52
C HIS A 59 0.05 -8.26 2.76
N ALA A 60 -0.56 -9.27 3.40
CA ALA A 60 0.03 -9.98 4.53
C ALA A 60 1.35 -10.68 4.15
N ALA A 61 1.45 -11.25 2.95
CA ALA A 61 2.68 -11.87 2.46
C ALA A 61 3.78 -10.85 2.11
N TRP A 62 3.41 -9.64 1.72
CA TRP A 62 4.34 -8.55 1.41
C TRP A 62 4.97 -7.94 2.67
N ILE A 63 4.20 -7.74 3.74
CA ILE A 63 4.68 -7.12 5.01
C ILE A 63 6.03 -7.65 5.49
N PRO A 64 6.26 -8.97 5.66
CA PRO A 64 7.55 -9.47 6.14
C PRO A 64 8.71 -9.21 5.17
N ARG A 65 8.44 -9.11 3.85
CA ARG A 65 9.46 -8.79 2.84
C ARG A 65 9.85 -7.31 2.91
N TRP A 66 8.85 -6.45 3.05
CA TRP A 66 9.06 -5.02 3.29
C TRP A 66 9.86 -4.76 4.57
N GLN A 67 9.51 -5.45 5.66
CA GLN A 67 10.22 -5.34 6.94
C GLN A 67 11.68 -5.78 6.84
N GLU A 68 11.97 -6.88 6.14
CA GLU A 68 13.36 -7.35 5.97
C GLU A 68 14.18 -6.40 5.10
N TRP A 69 13.61 -5.90 3.99
CA TRP A 69 14.26 -4.90 3.16
C TRP A 69 14.55 -3.61 3.97
N GLN A 70 13.59 -3.12 4.76
CA GLN A 70 13.77 -1.95 5.64
C GLN A 70 14.84 -2.18 6.72
N ARG A 71 14.90 -3.38 7.29
CA ARG A 71 15.94 -3.75 8.26
C ARG A 71 17.33 -3.65 7.63
N ILE A 72 17.53 -4.21 6.44
CA ILE A 72 18.81 -4.15 5.73
C ILE A 72 19.15 -2.73 5.32
N GLU A 73 18.18 -1.96 4.81
CA GLU A 73 18.40 -0.55 4.45
C GLU A 73 18.88 0.27 5.66
N THR A 74 18.26 0.07 6.82
CA THR A 74 18.65 0.74 8.07
C THR A 74 20.06 0.35 8.50
N GLU A 75 20.38 -0.94 8.48
CA GLU A 75 21.69 -1.44 8.86
C GLU A 75 22.80 -0.98 7.89
N TRP A 76 22.47 -0.90 6.60
CA TRP A 76 23.37 -0.38 5.57
C TRP A 76 23.70 1.10 5.82
N ARG A 77 22.70 1.94 6.10
CA ARG A 77 22.92 3.36 6.46
C ARG A 77 23.83 3.50 7.68
N VAL A 78 23.57 2.73 8.74
CA VAL A 78 24.43 2.69 9.95
C VAL A 78 25.85 2.25 9.61
N THR A 79 26.02 1.32 8.67
CA THR A 79 27.33 0.83 8.23
C THR A 79 28.09 1.89 7.44
N LEU A 80 27.41 2.64 6.56
CA LEU A 80 28.01 3.77 5.85
C LEU A 80 28.49 4.84 6.83
N ASP A 81 27.65 5.23 7.79
CA ASP A 81 27.99 6.23 8.80
C ASP A 81 29.22 5.81 9.62
N LYS A 82 29.26 4.54 10.07
CA LYS A 82 30.41 4.00 10.82
C LYS A 82 31.71 3.98 10.00
N LYS A 83 31.61 3.79 8.68
CA LYS A 83 32.75 3.79 7.77
C LYS A 83 33.13 5.20 7.29
N GLY A 84 32.36 6.24 7.67
CA GLY A 84 32.53 7.58 7.14
C GLY A 84 32.30 7.65 5.64
N MET A 85 31.43 6.79 5.10
CA MET A 85 31.17 6.69 3.67
C MET A 85 29.93 7.48 3.26
N SER A 86 30.04 8.15 2.12
CA SER A 86 28.97 8.91 1.50
C SER A 86 28.99 8.74 -0.01
N PHE A 87 27.84 8.88 -0.66
CA PHE A 87 27.74 8.84 -2.12
C PHE A 87 28.60 9.91 -2.80
N ALA A 88 28.72 11.09 -2.18
CA ALA A 88 29.46 12.23 -2.76
C ALA A 88 30.97 11.99 -2.78
N GLU A 89 31.52 11.39 -1.73
CA GLU A 89 32.97 11.19 -1.58
C GLU A 89 33.44 9.85 -2.16
N HIS A 90 32.59 8.81 -2.12
CA HIS A 90 33.00 7.44 -2.44
C HIS A 90 32.36 6.91 -3.73
N GLY A 91 31.36 7.61 -4.28
CA GLY A 91 30.65 7.19 -5.47
C GLY A 91 29.60 6.11 -5.21
N VAL A 92 28.72 5.93 -6.20
CA VAL A 92 27.57 5.02 -6.10
C VAL A 92 28.02 3.56 -5.98
N ASP A 93 28.98 3.12 -6.78
CA ASP A 93 29.37 1.71 -6.83
C ASP A 93 29.93 1.21 -5.49
N ALA A 94 30.79 1.99 -4.83
CA ALA A 94 31.38 1.63 -3.54
C ALA A 94 30.35 1.64 -2.40
N VAL A 95 29.38 2.55 -2.45
CA VAL A 95 28.33 2.64 -1.44
C VAL A 95 27.29 1.52 -1.63
N CYS A 96 26.93 1.20 -2.87
CA CYS A 96 26.01 0.13 -3.21
C CYS A 96 26.60 -1.27 -3.03
N SER A 97 27.91 -1.47 -3.19
CA SER A 97 28.52 -2.79 -2.97
C SER A 97 28.29 -3.30 -1.55
N ILE A 98 28.31 -2.40 -0.56
CA ILE A 98 28.01 -2.75 0.84
C ILE A 98 26.55 -3.22 0.98
N PHE A 99 25.61 -2.56 0.30
CA PHE A 99 24.21 -2.99 0.32
C PHE A 99 24.05 -4.39 -0.29
N THR A 100 24.71 -4.64 -1.43
CA THR A 100 24.75 -5.96 -2.08
C THR A 100 25.35 -7.03 -1.18
N GLU A 101 26.49 -6.76 -0.53
CA GLU A 101 27.15 -7.68 0.41
C GLU A 101 26.26 -8.06 1.60
N MET A 102 25.38 -7.15 2.03
CA MET A 102 24.39 -7.38 3.09
C MET A 102 23.14 -8.13 2.61
N GLY A 103 23.09 -8.56 1.34
CA GLY A 103 21.92 -9.22 0.74
C GLY A 103 20.80 -8.24 0.36
N GLY A 104 21.10 -6.94 0.31
CA GLY A 104 20.12 -5.90 0.03
C GLY A 104 19.44 -6.05 -1.34
N ASP A 105 20.18 -6.48 -2.37
CA ASP A 105 19.62 -6.71 -3.71
C ASP A 105 18.55 -7.82 -3.68
N ALA A 106 18.85 -8.95 -3.06
CA ALA A 106 17.91 -10.07 -2.96
C ALA A 106 16.67 -9.71 -2.12
N ALA A 107 16.85 -8.94 -1.04
CA ALA A 107 15.73 -8.46 -0.23
C ALA A 107 14.86 -7.43 -0.99
N SER A 108 15.49 -6.53 -1.75
CA SER A 108 14.80 -5.58 -2.61
C SER A 108 13.99 -6.28 -3.69
N ASP A 109 14.57 -7.25 -4.40
CA ASP A 109 13.88 -8.02 -5.45
C ASP A 109 12.69 -8.81 -4.88
N ALA A 110 12.84 -9.40 -3.70
CA ALA A 110 11.78 -10.12 -3.02
C ALA A 110 10.64 -9.20 -2.58
N ASN A 111 10.97 -8.01 -2.07
CA ASN A 111 9.99 -6.98 -1.73
C ASN A 111 9.24 -6.48 -2.97
N ASP A 112 9.97 -6.15 -4.05
CA ASP A 112 9.39 -5.68 -5.31
C ASP A 112 8.43 -6.71 -5.92
N THR A 113 8.84 -7.98 -5.94
CA THR A 113 8.01 -9.07 -6.46
C THR A 113 6.72 -9.21 -5.66
N ALA A 114 6.79 -9.13 -4.33
CA ALA A 114 5.63 -9.23 -3.46
C ALA A 114 4.72 -8.00 -3.59
N LEU A 115 5.29 -6.79 -3.67
CA LEU A 115 4.54 -5.56 -3.89
C LEU A 115 3.79 -5.59 -5.24
N ALA A 116 4.45 -6.03 -6.31
CA ALA A 116 3.83 -6.14 -7.63
C ALA A 116 2.59 -7.05 -7.61
N ALA A 117 2.60 -8.12 -6.79
CA ALA A 117 1.42 -8.98 -6.62
C ALA A 117 0.26 -8.25 -5.92
N VAL A 118 0.55 -7.46 -4.88
CA VAL A 118 -0.44 -6.61 -4.19
C VAL A 118 -1.03 -5.59 -5.17
N GLU A 119 -0.17 -4.91 -5.93
CA GLU A 119 -0.56 -3.89 -6.91
C GLU A 119 -1.43 -4.45 -8.04
N ALA A 120 -1.11 -5.64 -8.55
CA ALA A 120 -1.89 -6.29 -9.60
C ALA A 120 -3.33 -6.62 -9.16
N ILE A 121 -3.53 -7.01 -7.91
CA ILE A 121 -4.86 -7.25 -7.34
C ILE A 121 -5.58 -5.92 -7.08
N ALA A 122 -4.85 -4.94 -6.54
CA ALA A 122 -5.38 -3.60 -6.30
C ALA A 122 -5.88 -2.95 -7.58
N ASP A 123 -5.15 -3.08 -8.69
CA ASP A 123 -5.53 -2.57 -10.01
C ASP A 123 -6.85 -3.21 -10.50
N GLN A 124 -7.03 -4.52 -10.31
CA GLN A 124 -8.30 -5.18 -10.63
C GLN A 124 -9.46 -4.61 -9.80
N ILE A 125 -9.31 -4.52 -8.47
CA ILE A 125 -10.33 -3.95 -7.58
C ILE A 125 -10.70 -2.50 -7.96
N ARG A 126 -9.73 -1.69 -8.38
CA ARG A 126 -9.98 -0.29 -8.77
C ARG A 126 -10.89 -0.22 -9.99
N THR A 127 -10.67 -1.06 -10.99
CA THR A 127 -11.42 -1.05 -12.26
C THR A 127 -12.87 -1.51 -12.14
N MET A 128 -13.20 -2.29 -11.11
CA MET A 128 -14.54 -2.83 -10.93
C MET A 128 -15.46 -1.84 -10.18
N PRO A 129 -16.71 -1.63 -10.62
CA PRO A 129 -17.69 -0.88 -9.85
C PRO A 129 -18.11 -1.68 -8.62
N ALA A 130 -18.27 -1.01 -7.47
CA ALA A 130 -18.86 -1.61 -6.28
C ALA A 130 -20.34 -1.20 -6.19
N THR A 131 -21.21 -2.17 -5.94
CA THR A 131 -22.66 -1.93 -5.84
C THR A 131 -23.22 -2.32 -4.47
N THR A 132 -22.46 -3.06 -3.67
CA THR A 132 -22.79 -3.56 -2.35
C THR A 132 -21.83 -3.02 -1.29
N LEU A 133 -22.23 -3.04 -0.01
CA LEU A 133 -21.33 -2.68 1.10
C LEU A 133 -20.06 -3.56 1.13
N ALA A 134 -20.17 -4.83 0.73
CA ALA A 134 -19.04 -5.74 0.68
C ALA A 134 -18.05 -5.37 -0.44
N GLY A 135 -18.55 -4.99 -1.61
CA GLY A 135 -17.71 -4.46 -2.69
C GLY A 135 -17.04 -3.14 -2.31
N PHE A 136 -17.77 -2.22 -1.67
CA PHE A 136 -17.18 -0.97 -1.15
C PHE A 136 -16.10 -1.24 -0.10
N ALA A 137 -16.27 -2.24 0.76
CA ALA A 137 -15.25 -2.64 1.73
C ALA A 137 -13.97 -3.14 1.03
N ALA A 138 -14.08 -3.90 -0.07
CA ALA A 138 -12.92 -4.31 -0.87
C ALA A 138 -12.18 -3.10 -1.46
N LYS A 139 -12.92 -2.12 -2.02
CA LYS A 139 -12.32 -0.88 -2.54
C LYS A 139 -11.66 -0.04 -1.44
N ALA A 140 -12.27 0.03 -0.26
CA ALA A 140 -11.73 0.77 0.89
C ALA A 140 -10.35 0.27 1.35
N LYS A 141 -10.11 -1.04 1.28
CA LYS A 141 -8.80 -1.63 1.61
C LYS A 141 -7.70 -1.11 0.67
N VAL A 142 -7.98 -1.12 -0.63
CA VAL A 142 -7.05 -0.62 -1.66
C VAL A 142 -6.78 0.87 -1.48
N VAL A 143 -7.83 1.67 -1.27
CA VAL A 143 -7.68 3.11 -1.00
C VAL A 143 -6.86 3.36 0.28
N SER A 144 -7.04 2.55 1.32
CA SER A 144 -6.26 2.68 2.56
C SER A 144 -4.79 2.34 2.36
N PHE A 145 -4.50 1.30 1.57
CA PHE A 145 -3.15 0.93 1.16
C PHE A 145 -2.47 2.07 0.38
N ASP A 146 -3.20 2.66 -0.57
CA ASP A 146 -2.74 3.79 -1.38
C ASP A 146 -2.53 5.08 -0.58
N ALA A 147 -3.23 5.22 0.54
CA ALA A 147 -3.12 6.39 1.41
C ALA A 147 -1.89 6.35 2.32
N VAL A 148 -1.23 5.20 2.44
CA VAL A 148 0.10 5.15 3.07
C VAL A 148 1.04 5.95 2.15
N PRO A 149 1.68 7.03 2.64
CA PRO A 149 2.47 7.90 1.80
C PRO A 149 3.74 7.18 1.30
N MET A 150 3.60 6.44 0.21
CA MET A 150 4.69 5.97 -0.65
C MET A 150 5.28 7.10 -1.50
N SER A 151 4.86 8.35 -1.22
CA SER A 151 5.17 9.59 -1.96
C SER A 151 6.66 9.88 -2.19
N GLN A 152 7.57 9.15 -1.53
CA GLN A 152 9.00 9.23 -1.75
C GLN A 152 9.48 8.39 -2.95
N PHE A 153 8.64 7.52 -3.50
CA PHE A 153 9.01 6.52 -4.51
C PHE A 153 8.22 6.61 -5.84
N ILE A 154 7.16 7.41 -5.90
CA ILE A 154 6.32 7.55 -7.10
C ILE A 154 6.63 8.87 -7.81
N ARG A 155 6.96 8.81 -9.11
CA ARG A 155 7.21 9.99 -9.94
C ARG A 155 5.97 10.90 -9.97
N PRO A 156 6.13 12.23 -9.94
CA PRO A 156 5.00 13.18 -9.98
C PRO A 156 4.03 12.94 -11.13
N ASP A 157 4.54 12.51 -12.28
CA ASP A 157 3.77 12.32 -13.51
C ASP A 157 3.00 10.98 -13.52
N ASP A 158 3.39 10.05 -12.65
CA ASP A 158 2.72 8.77 -12.41
C ASP A 158 1.86 8.80 -11.13
N ARG A 159 1.64 9.98 -10.54
CA ARG A 159 0.72 10.16 -9.42
C ARG A 159 -0.69 9.87 -9.91
N ARG A 160 -1.09 8.60 -9.86
CA ARG A 160 -2.52 8.28 -9.69
C ARG A 160 -2.99 9.04 -8.43
N ASP A 161 -4.26 9.38 -8.36
CA ASP A 161 -4.86 10.13 -7.22
C ASP A 161 -4.85 9.29 -5.92
N TYR A 162 -3.66 8.95 -5.46
CA TYR A 162 -3.35 8.21 -4.25
C TYR A 162 -3.52 9.15 -3.04
N GLY A 163 -4.05 8.64 -1.93
CA GLY A 163 -4.29 9.41 -0.71
C GLY A 163 -5.71 9.97 -0.58
N TYR A 164 -5.83 11.18 -0.01
CA TYR A 164 -7.12 11.74 0.43
C TYR A 164 -8.18 11.81 -0.69
N ARG A 165 -7.76 11.98 -1.95
CA ARG A 165 -8.66 12.02 -3.11
C ARG A 165 -9.33 10.68 -3.39
N GLY A 166 -8.61 9.56 -3.22
CA GLY A 166 -9.18 8.22 -3.33
C GLY A 166 -10.26 7.97 -2.26
N ILE A 167 -10.07 8.50 -1.05
CA ILE A 167 -11.07 8.42 0.03
C ILE A 167 -12.32 9.22 -0.34
N LEU A 168 -12.15 10.44 -0.85
CA LEU A 168 -13.27 11.28 -1.30
C LEU A 168 -14.05 10.63 -2.44
N ALA A 169 -13.36 10.10 -3.47
CA ALA A 169 -14.00 9.41 -4.58
C ALA A 169 -14.78 8.16 -4.13
N LEU A 170 -14.29 7.43 -3.13
CA LEU A 170 -15.01 6.31 -2.54
C LEU A 170 -16.26 6.76 -1.78
N ALA A 171 -16.18 7.88 -1.05
CA ALA A 171 -17.33 8.45 -0.35
C ALA A 171 -18.41 8.94 -1.33
N ASP A 172 -18.02 9.61 -2.42
CA ASP A 172 -18.93 10.06 -3.47
C ASP A 172 -19.63 8.88 -4.15
N ALA A 173 -18.89 7.80 -4.45
CA ALA A 173 -19.46 6.59 -5.03
C ALA A 173 -20.46 5.90 -4.08
N LEU A 174 -20.18 5.90 -2.77
CA LEU A 174 -21.09 5.36 -1.77
C LEU A 174 -22.38 6.21 -1.65
N ASP A 175 -22.27 7.54 -1.67
CA ASP A 175 -23.44 8.44 -1.64
C ASP A 175 -24.28 8.28 -2.91
N ALA A 176 -23.65 8.21 -4.09
CA ALA A 176 -24.35 7.97 -5.35
C ALA A 176 -25.12 6.63 -5.33
N ALA A 177 -24.50 5.57 -4.82
CA ALA A 177 -25.14 4.26 -4.67
C ALA A 177 -26.29 4.28 -3.64
N ALA A 178 -26.22 5.12 -2.61
CA ALA A 178 -27.29 5.30 -1.64
C ALA A 178 -28.49 6.06 -2.26
N ARG A 179 -28.24 7.13 -3.03
CA ARG A 179 -29.29 7.91 -3.72
C ARG A 179 -30.00 7.15 -4.81
N ALA A 180 -29.31 6.27 -5.53
CA ALA A 180 -29.93 5.41 -6.54
C ALA A 180 -30.99 4.45 -5.95
N ARG A 181 -31.09 4.35 -4.63
CA ARG A 181 -32.01 3.47 -3.90
C ARG A 181 -33.17 4.19 -3.21
N SER A 182 -33.17 5.53 -3.20
CA SER A 182 -34.22 6.37 -2.60
C SER A 182 -35.20 6.84 -3.67
#